data_AF-A0A4V1SMJ9-F1
#
_entry.id   AF-A0A4V1SMJ9-F1
#
_cell.length_a   1.000
_cell.length_b   1.000
_cell.length_c   1.000
_cell.angle_alpha   90.00
_cell.angle_beta   90.00
_cell.angle_gamma   90.00
#
_symmetry.space_group_name_H-M   'P 1'
#
loop_
_entity.id
_entity.type
_entity.pdbx_description
1 polymer ?
#
loop_
_entity_poly.entity_id
_entity_poly.type
_entity_poly.pdbx_seq_one_letter_code
_entity_poly.pdbx_strand_id
1 'polypeptide(L)'
;MSNKLKAILTTVLCCSLFTGLLSIAAFLKFMLPPQYERYAYGAIGICVAFIITSMFLKICKKTFASVGLKWQSKTPFNFVKGLIIGLLISCLMLFIIMEINGLKLQRISDADIPLFFAWAMSLLMLSFMEEVAFRSYAFINLKNTTGIWTAQITIAILFALYHVAGGQSVMSSFLGPGIWAFIFGWAVLESGGIAMATGIHFAANIVQAAIGQKKQYDAIWQIDMPAPITTSLQNKIDTTGLLIQLALLLAGIVLTYSLAKRKLNATG
;
A
#
# COMPACT_ATOMS: atom_id res chain seq x y z
N MET A 1 6.97 -17.81 -27.04
CA MET A 1 6.32 -16.82 -26.15
C MET A 1 7.14 -15.54 -26.15
N SER A 2 6.53 -14.35 -26.30
CA SER A 2 7.28 -13.08 -26.29
C SER A 2 7.87 -12.79 -24.90
N ASN A 3 9.01 -12.08 -24.86
CA ASN A 3 9.65 -11.69 -23.59
C ASN A 3 8.72 -10.87 -22.69
N LYS A 4 7.85 -10.04 -23.30
CA LYS A 4 6.84 -9.25 -22.59
C LYS A 4 5.79 -10.14 -21.91
N LEU A 5 5.23 -11.10 -22.64
CA LEU A 5 4.24 -12.04 -22.09
C LEU A 5 4.86 -12.88 -20.97
N LYS A 6 6.09 -13.36 -21.14
CA LYS A 6 6.84 -14.06 -20.09
C LYS A 6 6.94 -13.21 -18.81
N ALA A 7 7.36 -11.96 -18.92
CA ALA A 7 7.50 -11.07 -17.77
C ALA A 7 6.17 -10.80 -17.05
N ILE A 8 5.08 -10.63 -17.79
CA ILE A 8 3.74 -10.49 -17.20
C ILE A 8 3.36 -11.75 -16.43
N LEU A 9 3.45 -12.93 -17.06
CA LEU A 9 3.11 -14.20 -16.40
C LEU A 9 3.96 -14.48 -15.17
N THR A 10 5.27 -14.21 -15.23
CA THR A 10 6.18 -14.34 -14.08
C THR A 10 5.79 -13.39 -12.95
N THR A 11 5.35 -12.16 -13.27
CA THR A 11 4.90 -11.17 -12.28
C THR A 11 3.61 -11.59 -11.60
N VAL A 12 2.62 -12.04 -12.40
CA VAL A 12 1.35 -12.57 -11.90
C VAL A 12 1.64 -13.76 -10.99
N LEU A 13 2.45 -14.72 -11.44
CA LEU A 13 2.81 -15.90 -10.65
C LEU A 13 3.50 -15.51 -9.32
N CYS A 14 4.43 -14.56 -9.35
CA CYS A 14 5.10 -14.07 -8.14
C CYS A 14 4.10 -13.51 -7.11
N CYS A 15 3.19 -12.64 -7.54
CA CYS A 15 2.20 -12.03 -6.66
C CYS A 15 1.15 -13.05 -6.16
N SER A 16 0.71 -13.97 -7.03
CA SER A 16 -0.23 -15.03 -6.67
C SER A 16 0.37 -16.03 -5.68
N LEU A 17 1.65 -16.42 -5.87
CA LEU A 17 2.35 -17.29 -4.92
C LEU A 17 2.57 -16.62 -3.57
N PHE A 18 2.92 -15.33 -3.55
CA PHE A 18 2.96 -14.55 -2.31
C PHE A 18 1.60 -14.57 -1.60
N THR A 19 0.52 -14.26 -2.33
CA THR A 19 -0.84 -14.20 -1.77
C THR A 19 -1.27 -15.56 -1.23
N GLY A 20 -1.13 -16.63 -2.02
CA GLY A 20 -1.50 -17.98 -1.61
C GLY A 20 -0.68 -18.49 -0.43
N LEU A 21 0.64 -18.29 -0.45
CA LEU A 21 1.51 -18.72 0.65
C LEU A 21 1.24 -17.90 1.92
N LEU A 22 0.98 -16.59 1.81
CA LEU A 22 0.59 -15.76 2.95
C LEU A 22 -0.74 -16.24 3.54
N SER A 23 -1.75 -16.54 2.73
CA SER A 23 -3.05 -17.06 3.21
C SER A 23 -2.90 -18.37 3.98
N ILE A 24 -2.01 -19.26 3.55
CA ILE A 24 -1.73 -20.53 4.24
C ILE A 24 -0.88 -20.28 5.50
N ALA A 25 0.19 -19.51 5.39
CA ALA A 25 1.10 -19.25 6.51
C ALA A 25 0.44 -18.39 7.59
N ALA A 26 -0.58 -17.61 7.26
CA ALA A 26 -1.32 -16.79 8.20
C ALA A 26 -1.97 -17.62 9.32
N PHE A 27 -2.27 -18.91 9.12
CA PHE A 27 -2.77 -19.78 10.19
C PHE A 27 -1.76 -19.96 11.34
N LEU A 28 -0.46 -19.77 11.08
CA LEU A 28 0.57 -19.83 12.12
C LEU A 28 0.41 -18.72 13.18
N LYS A 29 -0.29 -17.63 12.86
CA LYS A 29 -0.54 -16.55 13.83
C LYS A 29 -1.38 -17.02 15.02
N PHE A 30 -2.21 -18.05 14.85
CA PHE A 30 -3.03 -18.62 15.91
C PHE A 30 -2.22 -19.43 16.94
N MET A 31 -0.94 -19.70 16.65
CA MET A 31 -0.02 -20.32 17.62
C MET A 31 0.54 -19.30 18.61
N LEU A 32 0.26 -18.00 18.42
CA LEU A 32 0.74 -16.91 19.28
C LEU A 32 -0.44 -16.31 20.07
N PRO A 33 -0.16 -15.65 21.21
CA PRO A 33 -1.20 -15.02 22.00
C PRO A 33 -2.00 -14.00 21.16
N PRO A 34 -3.35 -13.94 21.28
CA PRO A 34 -4.21 -13.12 20.41
C PRO A 34 -3.82 -11.64 20.36
N GLN A 35 -3.29 -11.08 21.46
CA GLN A 35 -2.83 -9.70 21.51
C GLN A 35 -1.70 -9.42 20.50
N TYR A 36 -0.87 -10.41 20.15
CA TYR A 36 0.25 -10.26 19.22
C TYR A 36 -0.08 -10.68 17.78
N GLU A 37 -1.34 -11.03 17.49
CA GLU A 37 -1.76 -11.58 16.20
C GLU A 37 -1.29 -10.73 15.00
N ARG A 38 -1.29 -9.40 15.12
CA ARG A 38 -0.91 -8.49 14.02
C ARG A 38 0.58 -8.44 13.77
N TYR A 39 1.36 -8.42 14.85
CA TYR A 39 2.80 -8.53 14.78
C TYR A 39 3.20 -9.88 14.16
N ALA A 40 2.53 -10.95 14.57
CA ALA A 40 2.70 -12.26 13.98
C ALA A 40 2.37 -12.26 12.49
N TYR A 41 1.21 -11.74 12.09
CA TYR A 41 0.80 -11.68 10.68
C TYR A 41 1.79 -10.88 9.82
N GLY A 42 2.21 -9.70 10.31
CA GLY A 42 3.23 -8.88 9.65
C GLY A 42 4.58 -9.60 9.54
N ALA A 43 5.05 -10.25 10.60
CA ALA A 43 6.31 -10.99 10.61
C ALA A 43 6.28 -12.17 9.63
N ILE A 44 5.20 -12.97 9.67
CA ILE A 44 4.97 -14.08 8.75
C ILE A 44 4.98 -13.57 7.32
N GLY A 45 4.27 -12.48 7.02
CA GLY A 45 4.21 -11.95 5.67
C GLY A 45 5.53 -11.36 5.19
N ILE A 46 6.36 -10.76 6.05
CA ILE A 46 7.74 -10.38 5.71
C ILE A 46 8.53 -11.62 5.29
N CYS A 47 8.48 -12.69 6.09
CA CYS A 47 9.17 -13.95 5.76
C CYS A 47 8.70 -14.52 4.42
N VAL A 48 7.39 -14.60 4.20
CA VAL A 48 6.80 -15.07 2.93
C VAL A 48 7.24 -14.19 1.77
N ALA A 49 7.19 -12.87 1.91
CA ALA A 49 7.60 -11.92 0.87
C ALA A 49 9.07 -12.10 0.48
N PHE A 50 9.98 -12.26 1.45
CA PHE A 50 11.39 -12.52 1.18
C PHE A 50 11.64 -13.91 0.60
N ILE A 51 10.93 -14.95 1.04
CA ILE A 51 11.06 -16.31 0.47
C ILE A 51 10.68 -16.30 -1.02
N ILE A 52 9.51 -15.76 -1.35
CA ILE A 52 9.04 -15.68 -2.74
C ILE A 52 9.97 -14.81 -3.57
N THR A 53 10.35 -13.63 -3.08
CA THR A 53 11.29 -12.75 -3.78
C THR A 53 12.62 -13.45 -4.04
N SER A 54 13.19 -14.13 -3.02
CA SER A 54 14.45 -14.89 -3.15
C SER A 54 14.36 -16.00 -4.19
N MET A 55 13.25 -16.73 -4.21
CA MET A 55 13.02 -17.80 -5.17
C MET A 55 13.05 -17.26 -6.61
N PHE A 56 12.33 -16.17 -6.88
CA PHE A 56 12.31 -15.57 -8.22
C PHE A 56 13.63 -14.90 -8.61
N LEU A 57 14.35 -14.32 -7.64
CA LEU A 57 15.71 -13.80 -7.86
C LEU A 57 16.66 -14.92 -8.27
N LYS A 58 16.62 -16.09 -7.61
CA LYS A 58 17.43 -17.26 -7.98
C LYS A 58 17.08 -17.78 -9.38
N ILE A 59 15.78 -17.97 -9.67
CA ILE A 59 15.31 -18.43 -10.99
C ILE A 59 15.76 -17.50 -12.11
N CYS A 60 15.73 -16.19 -11.88
CA CYS A 60 16.10 -15.19 -12.87
C CYS A 60 17.56 -14.73 -12.81
N LYS A 61 18.40 -15.34 -11.96
CA LYS A 61 19.81 -14.96 -11.76
C LYS A 61 19.99 -13.45 -11.47
N LYS A 62 19.12 -12.90 -10.62
CA LYS A 62 19.11 -11.50 -10.19
C LYS A 62 19.52 -11.37 -8.72
N THR A 63 19.88 -10.17 -8.30
CA THR A 63 20.22 -9.85 -6.91
C THR A 63 19.14 -8.99 -6.26
N PHE A 64 19.07 -8.98 -4.92
CA PHE A 64 18.19 -8.08 -4.17
C PHE A 64 18.39 -6.61 -4.56
N ALA A 65 19.64 -6.19 -4.76
CA ALA A 65 19.95 -4.84 -5.18
C ALA A 65 19.35 -4.48 -6.56
N SER A 66 19.30 -5.44 -7.49
CA SER A 66 18.73 -5.21 -8.83
C SER A 66 17.21 -5.01 -8.85
N VAL A 67 16.53 -5.32 -7.74
CA VAL A 67 15.07 -5.18 -7.59
C VAL A 67 14.69 -4.14 -6.53
N GLY A 68 15.59 -3.20 -6.22
CA GLY A 68 15.32 -2.09 -5.30
C GLY A 68 15.38 -2.47 -3.82
N LEU A 69 15.82 -3.69 -3.48
CA LEU A 69 16.07 -4.15 -2.11
C LEU A 69 17.56 -3.99 -1.77
N LYS A 70 18.02 -2.75 -1.74
CA LYS A 70 19.38 -2.38 -1.32
C LYS A 70 19.29 -1.27 -0.28
N TRP A 71 19.96 -1.45 0.85
CA TRP A 71 20.17 -0.35 1.78
C TRP A 71 21.09 0.69 1.15
N GLN A 72 20.66 1.94 1.15
CA GLN A 72 21.40 3.09 0.66
C GLN A 72 21.45 4.16 1.76
N SER A 73 22.42 5.07 1.70
CA SER A 73 22.50 6.19 2.66
C SER A 73 21.22 7.03 2.71
N LYS A 74 20.51 7.14 1.58
CA LYS A 74 19.23 7.86 1.48
C LYS A 74 18.01 7.02 1.89
N THR A 75 18.17 5.73 2.25
CA THR A 75 17.02 4.87 2.60
C THR A 75 16.19 5.42 3.76
N PRO A 76 16.77 5.82 4.92
CA PRO A 76 16.01 6.41 6.01
C PRO A 76 15.32 7.72 5.60
N PHE A 77 16.04 8.58 4.85
CA PHE A 77 15.49 9.84 4.36
C PHE A 77 14.30 9.61 3.41
N ASN A 78 14.41 8.65 2.49
CA ASN A 78 13.34 8.29 1.56
C ASN A 78 12.12 7.73 2.30
N PHE A 79 12.32 6.93 3.35
CA PHE A 79 11.23 6.47 4.20
C PHE A 79 10.52 7.62 4.90
N VAL A 80 11.26 8.53 5.55
CA VAL A 80 10.69 9.71 6.23
C VAL A 80 9.99 10.63 5.24
N LYS A 81 10.58 10.89 4.07
CA LYS A 81 9.96 11.65 2.97
C LYS A 81 8.63 11.00 2.55
N GLY A 82 8.62 9.67 2.41
CA GLY A 82 7.41 8.91 2.11
C GLY A 82 6.34 9.03 3.20
N LEU A 83 6.74 8.88 4.46
CA LEU A 83 5.87 9.04 5.62
C LEU A 83 5.20 10.42 5.64
N ILE A 84 5.97 11.49 5.45
CA ILE A 84 5.44 12.87 5.39
C ILE A 84 4.45 13.02 4.23
N ILE A 85 4.80 12.55 3.03
CA ILE A 85 3.92 12.64 1.86
C ILE A 85 2.62 11.87 2.09
N GLY A 86 2.70 10.65 2.61
CA GLY A 86 1.51 9.84 2.90
C GLY A 86 0.62 10.47 3.97
N LEU A 87 1.21 11.04 5.03
CA LEU A 87 0.45 11.77 6.06
C LEU A 87 -0.27 12.97 5.45
N LEU A 88 0.44 13.79 4.66
CA LEU A 88 -0.16 14.96 4.02
C LEU A 88 -1.31 14.58 3.09
N ILE A 89 -1.14 13.56 2.24
CA ILE A 89 -2.19 13.08 1.33
C ILE A 89 -3.38 12.55 2.14
N SER A 90 -3.15 11.63 3.07
CA SER A 90 -4.23 10.99 3.83
C SER A 90 -4.99 11.97 4.73
N CYS A 91 -4.29 12.90 5.40
CA CYS A 91 -4.93 13.93 6.19
C CYS A 91 -5.70 14.93 5.32
N LEU A 92 -5.18 15.31 4.14
CA LEU A 92 -5.90 16.17 3.21
C LEU A 92 -7.18 15.50 2.68
N MET A 93 -7.10 14.22 2.31
CA MET A 93 -8.27 13.43 1.89
C MET A 93 -9.32 13.39 2.99
N LEU A 94 -8.92 13.09 4.23
CA LEU A 94 -9.81 13.08 5.39
C LEU A 94 -10.45 14.45 5.62
N PHE A 95 -9.66 15.52 5.59
CA PHE A 95 -10.13 16.88 5.76
C PHE A 95 -11.19 17.24 4.71
N ILE A 96 -10.94 16.97 3.43
CA ILE A 96 -11.90 17.24 2.35
C ILE A 96 -13.20 16.44 2.57
N ILE A 97 -13.11 15.15 2.94
CA ILE A 97 -14.29 14.33 3.25
C ILE A 97 -15.08 14.98 4.38
N MET A 98 -14.42 15.39 5.46
CA MET A 98 -15.09 15.96 6.61
C MET A 98 -15.77 17.30 6.27
N GLU A 99 -15.04 18.23 5.66
CA GLU A 99 -15.56 19.56 5.31
C GLU A 99 -16.74 19.49 4.34
N ILE A 100 -16.63 18.70 3.26
CA ILE A 100 -17.70 18.59 2.26
C ILE A 100 -18.96 17.94 2.86
N ASN A 101 -18.79 16.99 3.77
CA ASN A 101 -19.91 16.22 4.34
C ASN A 101 -20.42 16.78 5.67
N GLY A 102 -19.83 17.87 6.19
CA GLY A 102 -20.21 18.46 7.48
C GLY A 102 -19.95 17.53 8.66
N LEU A 103 -18.94 16.66 8.55
CA LEU A 103 -18.56 15.70 9.59
C LEU A 103 -17.56 16.35 10.54
N LYS A 104 -17.59 15.97 11.82
CA LYS A 104 -16.63 16.43 12.81
C LYS A 104 -15.75 15.28 13.27
N LEU A 105 -14.49 15.58 13.56
CA LEU A 105 -13.58 14.62 14.18
C LEU A 105 -13.58 14.89 15.68
N GLN A 106 -13.94 13.87 16.45
CA GLN A 106 -13.90 13.93 17.91
C GLN A 106 -12.80 13.03 18.43
N ARG A 107 -12.08 13.49 19.44
CA ARG A 107 -11.12 12.66 20.15
C ARG A 107 -11.88 11.71 21.08
N ILE A 108 -11.50 10.44 21.08
CA ILE A 108 -12.00 9.44 22.02
C ILE A 108 -11.38 9.73 23.40
N SER A 109 -12.23 9.88 24.43
CA SER A 109 -11.84 10.39 25.76
C SER A 109 -10.82 9.49 26.48
N ASP A 110 -10.90 8.19 26.25
CA ASP A 110 -10.12 7.12 26.86
C ASP A 110 -9.05 6.54 25.92
N ALA A 111 -8.76 7.22 24.80
CA ALA A 111 -7.75 6.77 23.86
C ALA A 111 -6.33 6.76 24.48
N ASP A 112 -5.73 5.59 24.56
CA ASP A 112 -4.34 5.38 24.96
C ASP A 112 -3.41 5.58 23.74
N ILE A 113 -2.85 6.79 23.63
CA ILE A 113 -1.99 7.18 22.50
C ILE A 113 -0.68 6.36 22.47
N PRO A 114 0.07 6.18 23.59
CA PRO A 114 1.22 5.29 23.61
C PRO A 114 0.90 3.88 23.13
N LEU A 115 -0.19 3.29 23.62
CA LEU A 115 -0.59 1.94 23.24
C LEU A 115 -1.02 1.87 21.77
N PHE A 116 -1.72 2.89 21.25
CA PHE A 116 -2.02 2.99 19.82
C PHE A 116 -0.74 2.92 18.99
N PHE A 117 0.27 3.75 19.28
CA PHE A 117 1.51 3.75 18.51
C PHE A 117 2.28 2.43 18.68
N ALA A 118 2.27 1.85 19.88
CA ALA A 118 2.84 0.53 20.12
C ALA A 118 2.19 -0.54 19.22
N TRP A 119 0.88 -0.53 19.01
CA TRP A 119 0.24 -1.48 18.10
C TRP A 119 0.33 -1.08 16.63
N ALA A 120 0.29 0.21 16.32
CA ALA A 120 0.36 0.75 14.97
C ALA A 120 1.69 0.37 14.28
N MET A 121 2.77 0.11 15.02
CA MET A 121 4.01 -0.41 14.44
C MET A 121 3.86 -1.75 13.70
N SER A 122 2.84 -2.56 14.02
CA SER A 122 2.51 -3.73 13.20
C SER A 122 2.06 -3.37 11.77
N LEU A 123 1.50 -2.17 11.56
CA LEU A 123 1.16 -1.64 10.23
C LEU A 123 2.42 -1.32 9.41
N LEU A 124 3.55 -1.03 10.05
CA LEU A 124 4.82 -0.86 9.33
C LEU A 124 5.26 -2.20 8.74
N MET A 125 5.15 -3.28 9.51
CA MET A 125 5.48 -4.63 9.04
C MET A 125 4.56 -5.05 7.91
N LEU A 126 3.25 -4.81 8.06
CA LEU A 126 2.25 -5.04 7.03
C LEU A 126 2.54 -4.25 5.73
N SER A 127 2.82 -2.95 5.85
CA SER A 127 3.13 -2.12 4.69
C SER A 127 4.43 -2.58 4.03
N PHE A 128 5.44 -2.93 4.83
CA PHE A 128 6.73 -3.37 4.33
C PHE A 128 6.66 -4.72 3.58
N MET A 129 5.97 -5.73 4.11
CA MET A 129 5.83 -7.03 3.43
C MET A 129 5.14 -6.87 2.06
N GLU A 130 4.14 -6.00 1.97
CA GLU A 130 3.39 -5.76 0.73
C GLU A 130 4.27 -5.01 -0.29
N GLU A 131 5.06 -4.02 0.13
CA GLU A 131 6.00 -3.36 -0.76
C GLU A 131 7.13 -4.28 -1.23
N VAL A 132 7.62 -5.19 -0.38
CA VAL A 132 8.57 -6.24 -0.81
C VAL A 132 7.91 -7.11 -1.86
N ALA A 133 6.70 -7.64 -1.61
CA ALA A 133 6.06 -8.60 -2.52
C ALA A 133 5.71 -8.00 -3.89
N PHE A 134 5.13 -6.81 -3.92
CA PHE A 134 4.56 -6.23 -5.14
C PHE A 134 5.51 -5.25 -5.84
N ARG A 135 6.36 -4.52 -5.08
CA ARG A 135 7.11 -3.37 -5.62
C ARG A 135 8.60 -3.65 -5.82
N SER A 136 9.11 -4.75 -5.26
CA SER A 136 10.49 -5.19 -5.54
C SER A 136 10.59 -5.98 -6.86
N TYR A 137 10.75 -7.30 -6.81
CA TYR A 137 10.92 -8.13 -7.98
C TYR A 137 9.79 -7.97 -8.99
N ALA A 138 8.53 -8.07 -8.55
CA ALA A 138 7.36 -8.04 -9.42
C ALA A 138 7.29 -6.76 -10.27
N PHE A 139 7.22 -5.59 -9.64
CA PHE A 139 7.18 -4.31 -10.34
C PHE A 139 8.46 -4.01 -11.14
N ILE A 140 9.65 -4.16 -10.54
CA ILE A 140 10.91 -3.78 -11.21
C ILE A 140 11.20 -4.68 -12.42
N ASN A 141 10.97 -5.99 -12.30
CA ASN A 141 11.15 -6.93 -13.41
C ASN A 141 10.19 -6.62 -14.56
N LEU A 142 8.91 -6.38 -14.25
CA LEU A 142 7.91 -6.05 -15.25
C LEU A 142 8.27 -4.72 -15.94
N LYS A 143 8.53 -3.67 -15.16
CA LYS A 143 8.92 -2.34 -15.67
C LYS A 143 10.11 -2.41 -16.62
N ASN A 144 11.16 -3.14 -16.26
CA ASN A 144 12.37 -3.24 -17.09
C ASN A 144 12.12 -3.99 -18.41
N THR A 145 11.05 -4.78 -18.53
CA THR A 145 10.75 -5.58 -19.71
C THR A 145 9.62 -4.99 -20.57
N THR A 146 8.62 -4.37 -19.96
CA THR A 146 7.38 -3.92 -20.61
C THR A 146 7.12 -2.43 -20.51
N GLY A 147 7.95 -1.69 -19.75
CA GLY A 147 7.79 -0.26 -19.53
C GLY A 147 6.99 0.10 -18.28
N ILE A 148 7.01 1.38 -17.93
CA ILE A 148 6.44 1.91 -16.68
C ILE A 148 4.92 1.69 -16.61
N TRP A 149 4.19 2.00 -17.67
CA TRP A 149 2.72 1.95 -17.66
C TRP A 149 2.16 0.54 -17.51
N THR A 150 2.70 -0.41 -18.27
CA THR A 150 2.35 -1.82 -18.12
C THR A 150 2.59 -2.28 -16.68
N ALA A 151 3.74 -1.93 -16.09
CA ALA A 151 4.05 -2.31 -14.72
C ALA A 151 3.10 -1.68 -13.69
N GLN A 152 2.79 -0.39 -13.80
CA GLN A 152 1.86 0.30 -12.91
C GLN A 152 0.46 -0.32 -12.96
N ILE A 153 -0.10 -0.49 -14.16
CA ILE A 153 -1.45 -1.02 -14.33
C ILE A 153 -1.52 -2.48 -13.85
N THR A 154 -0.56 -3.32 -14.22
CA THR A 154 -0.57 -4.73 -13.80
C THR A 154 -0.42 -4.86 -12.28
N ILE A 155 0.50 -4.12 -11.65
CA ILE A 155 0.66 -4.20 -10.20
C ILE A 155 -0.54 -3.61 -9.45
N ALA A 156 -1.17 -2.53 -9.95
CA ALA A 156 -2.38 -2.00 -9.37
C ALA A 156 -3.53 -3.03 -9.36
N ILE A 157 -3.74 -3.74 -10.47
CA ILE A 157 -4.74 -4.81 -10.57
C ILE A 157 -4.40 -5.95 -9.61
N LEU A 158 -3.15 -6.44 -9.61
CA LEU A 158 -2.74 -7.55 -8.74
C LEU A 158 -2.84 -7.19 -7.26
N PHE A 159 -2.52 -5.95 -6.90
CA PHE A 159 -2.60 -5.46 -5.53
C PHE A 159 -4.06 -5.29 -5.06
N ALA A 160 -4.95 -4.82 -5.92
CA ALA A 160 -6.38 -4.81 -5.63
C ALA A 160 -6.92 -6.24 -5.44
N LEU A 161 -6.57 -7.16 -6.34
CA LEU A 161 -6.99 -8.57 -6.24
C LEU A 161 -6.46 -9.26 -4.98
N TYR A 162 -5.25 -8.91 -4.54
CA TYR A 162 -4.71 -9.35 -3.26
C TYR A 162 -5.62 -8.97 -2.08
N HIS A 163 -6.13 -7.75 -2.05
CA HIS A 163 -7.08 -7.34 -1.01
C HIS A 163 -8.45 -7.99 -1.15
N VAL A 164 -8.91 -8.27 -2.37
CA VAL A 164 -10.11 -9.10 -2.59
C VAL A 164 -9.92 -10.50 -2.01
N ALA A 165 -8.77 -11.13 -2.27
CA ALA A 165 -8.43 -12.43 -1.67
C ALA A 165 -8.33 -12.36 -0.13
N GLY A 166 -7.98 -11.20 0.41
CA GLY A 166 -8.01 -10.89 1.84
C GLY A 166 -9.39 -10.57 2.42
N GLY A 167 -10.47 -10.67 1.62
CA GLY A 167 -11.85 -10.50 2.07
C GLY A 167 -12.43 -9.10 1.90
N GLN A 168 -11.72 -8.14 1.30
CA GLN A 168 -12.30 -6.83 0.95
C GLN A 168 -13.22 -6.93 -0.27
N SER A 169 -14.25 -6.07 -0.35
CA SER A 169 -15.12 -6.02 -1.53
C SER A 169 -14.35 -5.59 -2.77
N VAL A 170 -14.75 -6.08 -3.94
CA VAL A 170 -14.11 -5.74 -5.23
C VAL A 170 -14.06 -4.22 -5.42
N MET A 171 -15.18 -3.52 -5.19
CA MET A 171 -15.24 -2.07 -5.36
C MET A 171 -14.26 -1.35 -4.42
N SER A 172 -14.23 -1.70 -3.13
CA SER A 172 -13.32 -1.08 -2.16
C SER A 172 -11.84 -1.36 -2.48
N SER A 173 -11.52 -2.59 -2.91
CA SER A 173 -10.15 -2.98 -3.24
C SER A 173 -9.59 -2.23 -4.44
N PHE A 174 -10.40 -2.01 -5.48
CA PHE A 174 -9.97 -1.29 -6.68
C PHE A 174 -9.96 0.24 -6.48
N LEU A 175 -10.94 0.79 -5.76
CA LEU A 175 -11.03 2.23 -5.52
C LEU A 175 -10.15 2.72 -4.35
N GLY A 176 -9.71 1.83 -3.47
CA GLY A 176 -8.77 2.15 -2.41
C GLY A 176 -7.37 1.67 -2.78
N PRO A 177 -6.93 0.48 -2.32
CA PRO A 177 -5.58 -0.03 -2.54
C PRO A 177 -5.11 -0.03 -4.00
N GLY A 178 -5.98 -0.38 -4.96
CA GLY A 178 -5.66 -0.37 -6.39
C GLY A 178 -5.24 1.01 -6.90
N ILE A 179 -5.91 2.08 -6.47
CA ILE A 179 -5.53 3.45 -6.80
C ILE A 179 -4.23 3.85 -6.09
N TRP A 180 -4.12 3.55 -4.79
CA TRP A 180 -2.90 3.83 -4.02
C TRP A 180 -1.66 3.14 -4.59
N ALA A 181 -1.81 1.99 -5.25
CA ALA A 181 -0.73 1.30 -5.93
C ALA A 181 0.00 2.17 -6.97
N PHE A 182 -0.68 3.12 -7.62
CA PHE A 182 -0.04 4.07 -8.54
C PHE A 182 0.90 5.03 -7.81
N ILE A 183 0.48 5.54 -6.65
CA ILE A 183 1.30 6.42 -5.80
C ILE A 183 2.51 5.67 -5.26
N PHE A 184 2.32 4.41 -4.81
CA PHE A 184 3.42 3.56 -4.35
C PHE A 184 4.40 3.25 -5.49
N GLY A 185 3.90 2.89 -6.67
CA GLY A 185 4.73 2.67 -7.85
C GLY A 185 5.51 3.93 -8.26
N TRP A 186 4.89 5.12 -8.21
CA TRP A 186 5.59 6.38 -8.45
C TRP A 186 6.71 6.61 -7.42
N ALA A 187 6.45 6.37 -6.14
CA ALA A 187 7.44 6.51 -5.09
C ALA A 187 8.65 5.59 -5.29
N VAL A 188 8.45 4.35 -5.77
CA VAL A 188 9.54 3.44 -6.15
C VAL A 188 10.34 4.00 -7.32
N LEU A 189 9.68 4.53 -8.34
CA LEU A 189 10.34 5.08 -9.53
C LEU A 189 11.14 6.36 -9.25
N GLU A 190 10.65 7.20 -8.35
CA GLU A 190 11.28 8.45 -7.89
C GLU A 190 12.45 8.17 -6.95
N SER A 191 12.29 7.27 -5.98
CA SER A 191 13.30 7.02 -4.94
C SER A 191 14.33 5.93 -5.27
N GLY A 192 14.05 5.08 -6.26
CA GLY A 192 14.95 4.00 -6.69
C GLY A 192 14.96 2.77 -5.76
N GLY A 193 14.05 2.70 -4.78
CA GLY A 193 13.87 1.58 -3.86
C GLY A 193 12.48 1.61 -3.23
N ILE A 194 12.18 0.68 -2.33
CA ILE A 194 10.83 0.56 -1.76
C ILE A 194 10.56 1.45 -0.54
N ALA A 195 11.61 2.02 0.07
CA ALA A 195 11.50 2.71 1.36
C ALA A 195 10.50 3.88 1.35
N MET A 196 10.48 4.69 0.28
CA MET A 196 9.53 5.79 0.16
C MET A 196 8.09 5.28 0.02
N ALA A 197 7.88 4.23 -0.77
CA ALA A 197 6.56 3.60 -0.91
C ALA A 197 6.08 3.01 0.43
N THR A 198 6.96 2.32 1.16
CA THR A 198 6.66 1.80 2.50
C THR A 198 6.27 2.93 3.47
N GLY A 199 6.96 4.07 3.43
CA GLY A 199 6.62 5.23 4.25
C GLY A 199 5.23 5.80 3.92
N ILE A 200 4.91 5.99 2.64
CA ILE A 200 3.59 6.49 2.21
C ILE A 200 2.49 5.50 2.63
N HIS A 201 2.71 4.22 2.39
CA HIS A 201 1.75 3.16 2.71
C HIS A 201 1.51 3.07 4.23
N PHE A 202 2.58 3.06 5.02
CA PHE A 202 2.49 3.06 6.47
C PHE A 202 1.73 4.27 7.00
N ALA A 203 2.00 5.46 6.45
CA ALA A 203 1.29 6.69 6.82
C ALA A 203 -0.23 6.58 6.58
N ALA A 204 -0.63 6.13 5.39
CA ALA A 204 -2.03 5.97 5.04
C ALA A 204 -2.71 4.96 5.99
N ASN A 205 -2.02 3.87 6.31
CA ASN A 205 -2.51 2.87 7.26
C ASN A 205 -2.66 3.43 8.69
N ILE A 206 -1.70 4.24 9.16
CA ILE A 206 -1.80 4.89 10.48
C ILE A 206 -2.99 5.84 10.53
N VAL A 207 -3.18 6.70 9.52
CA VAL A 207 -4.30 7.65 9.51
C VAL A 207 -5.63 6.91 9.55
N GLN A 208 -5.79 5.86 8.73
CA GLN A 208 -6.98 5.00 8.76
C GLN A 208 -7.20 4.33 10.13
N ALA A 209 -6.14 3.81 10.76
CA ALA A 209 -6.24 3.20 12.08
C ALA A 209 -6.64 4.23 13.14
N ALA A 210 -6.05 5.43 13.09
CA ALA A 210 -6.27 6.46 14.08
C ALA A 210 -7.71 7.00 14.09
N ILE A 211 -8.41 6.95 12.95
CA ILE A 211 -9.81 7.37 12.81
C ILE A 211 -10.80 6.18 12.87
N GLY A 212 -10.35 4.98 13.25
CA GLY A 212 -11.21 3.81 13.43
C GLY A 212 -11.62 3.08 12.16
N GLN A 213 -11.03 3.38 11.00
CA GLN A 213 -11.29 2.63 9.76
C GLN A 213 -10.63 1.24 9.76
N LYS A 214 -9.67 0.98 10.65
CA LYS A 214 -9.14 -0.36 10.90
C LYS A 214 -9.66 -0.86 12.24
N LYS A 215 -10.81 -1.54 12.22
CA LYS A 215 -11.56 -2.03 13.40
C LYS A 215 -10.75 -2.80 14.44
N GLN A 216 -9.61 -3.35 14.03
CA GLN A 216 -8.75 -4.09 14.93
C GLN A 216 -7.96 -3.12 15.85
N TYR A 217 -7.65 -1.88 15.44
CA TYR A 217 -6.87 -0.94 16.24
C TYR A 217 -7.75 -0.05 17.10
N ASP A 218 -7.33 0.22 18.33
CA ASP A 218 -7.98 1.19 19.19
C ASP A 218 -7.80 2.58 18.58
N ALA A 219 -8.89 3.20 18.14
CA ALA A 219 -8.84 4.48 17.47
C ALA A 219 -8.50 5.61 18.47
N ILE A 220 -7.87 6.67 17.98
CA ILE A 220 -7.65 7.90 18.75
C ILE A 220 -8.81 8.88 18.53
N TRP A 221 -9.36 8.87 17.32
CA TRP A 221 -10.43 9.74 16.89
C TRP A 221 -11.59 8.92 16.33
N GLN A 222 -12.80 9.48 16.47
CA GLN A 222 -14.01 9.01 15.84
C GLN A 222 -14.61 10.11 14.98
N ILE A 223 -15.19 9.72 13.85
CA ILE A 223 -15.95 10.65 13.02
C ILE A 223 -17.35 10.74 13.62
N ASP A 224 -17.71 11.94 14.06
CA ASP A 224 -19.04 12.29 14.56
C ASP A 224 -20.04 12.23 13.40
N MET A 225 -20.87 11.20 13.43
CA MET A 225 -21.90 10.96 12.44
C MET A 225 -23.28 11.08 13.11
N PRO A 226 -24.23 11.83 12.51
CA PRO A 226 -25.58 11.90 13.04
C PRO A 226 -26.22 10.52 13.04
N ALA A 227 -26.84 10.14 14.15
CA ALA A 227 -27.59 8.90 14.30
C ALA A 227 -29.10 9.18 14.22
N PRO A 228 -29.87 8.51 13.32
CA PRO A 228 -29.42 7.55 12.31
C PRO A 228 -28.76 8.22 11.09
N ILE A 229 -27.80 7.53 10.47
CA ILE A 229 -27.19 7.99 9.21
C ILE A 229 -28.23 7.88 8.11
N THR A 230 -28.60 9.02 7.52
CA THR A 230 -29.54 9.04 6.40
C THR A 230 -28.89 8.47 5.14
N THR A 231 -29.66 7.79 4.28
CA THR A 231 -29.17 7.29 2.98
C THR A 231 -28.57 8.42 2.14
N SER A 232 -29.13 9.63 2.20
CA SER A 232 -28.61 10.79 1.50
C SER A 232 -27.22 11.18 1.98
N LEU A 233 -26.97 11.17 3.30
CA LEU A 233 -25.65 11.48 3.85
C LEU A 233 -24.63 10.39 3.48
N GLN A 234 -25.01 9.12 3.58
CA GLN A 234 -24.15 8.00 3.18
C GLN A 234 -23.74 8.11 1.71
N ASN A 235 -24.71 8.33 0.81
CA ASN A 235 -24.44 8.50 -0.63
C ASN A 235 -23.50 9.69 -0.91
N LYS A 236 -23.64 10.79 -0.14
CA LYS A 236 -22.78 11.97 -0.27
C LYS A 236 -21.34 11.66 0.17
N ILE A 237 -21.16 10.94 1.28
CA ILE A 237 -19.85 10.49 1.76
C ILE A 237 -19.19 9.58 0.73
N ASP A 238 -19.93 8.59 0.22
CA ASP A 238 -19.43 7.63 -0.76
C ASP A 238 -19.04 8.32 -2.07
N THR A 239 -19.87 9.26 -2.54
CA THR A 239 -19.56 10.06 -3.74
C THR A 239 -18.32 10.92 -3.54
N THR A 240 -18.20 11.59 -2.38
CA THR A 240 -17.02 12.41 -2.05
C THR A 240 -15.76 11.54 -2.00
N GLY A 241 -15.84 10.40 -1.32
CA GLY A 241 -14.74 9.44 -1.23
C GLY A 241 -14.30 8.94 -2.61
N LEU A 242 -15.24 8.57 -3.48
CA LEU A 242 -14.97 8.16 -4.85
C LEU A 242 -14.24 9.26 -5.63
N LEU A 243 -14.74 10.51 -5.60
CA LEU A 243 -14.15 11.62 -6.32
C LEU A 243 -12.71 11.91 -5.87
N ILE A 244 -12.44 11.82 -4.57
CA ILE A 244 -11.10 12.01 -4.01
C ILE A 244 -10.16 10.88 -4.46
N GLN A 245 -10.63 9.63 -4.47
CA GLN A 245 -9.81 8.51 -4.97
C GLN A 245 -9.50 8.68 -6.46
N LEU A 246 -10.48 9.11 -7.27
CA LEU A 246 -10.25 9.40 -8.69
C LEU A 246 -9.25 10.55 -8.87
N ALA A 247 -9.32 11.61 -8.06
CA ALA A 247 -8.34 12.69 -8.06
C ALA A 247 -6.93 12.19 -7.68
N LEU A 248 -6.83 11.28 -6.69
CA LEU A 248 -5.57 10.65 -6.31
C LEU A 248 -4.99 9.79 -7.44
N LEU A 249 -5.84 9.04 -8.15
CA LEU A 249 -5.43 8.28 -9.33
C LEU A 249 -4.87 9.19 -10.42
N LEU A 250 -5.58 10.28 -10.74
CA LEU A 250 -5.12 11.28 -11.71
C LEU A 250 -3.77 11.88 -11.30
N ALA A 251 -3.61 12.23 -10.02
CA ALA A 251 -2.33 12.70 -9.49
C ALA A 251 -1.22 11.65 -9.68
N GLY A 252 -1.48 10.39 -9.35
CA GLY A 252 -0.53 9.29 -9.55
C GLY A 252 -0.13 9.08 -11.01
N ILE A 253 -1.08 9.21 -11.94
CA ILE A 253 -0.84 9.17 -13.39
C ILE A 253 0.04 10.35 -13.82
N VAL A 254 -0.31 11.58 -13.44
CA VAL A 254 0.44 12.80 -13.80
C VAL A 254 1.86 12.76 -13.25
N LEU A 255 2.04 12.35 -11.99
CA LEU A 255 3.35 12.19 -11.36
C LEU A 255 4.21 11.14 -12.07
N THR A 256 3.62 9.99 -12.40
CA THR A 256 4.28 8.91 -13.14
C THR A 256 4.69 9.38 -14.55
N TYR A 257 3.79 10.05 -15.27
CA TYR A 257 4.06 10.61 -16.60
C TYR A 257 5.19 11.64 -16.56
N SER A 258 5.13 12.57 -15.62
CA SER A 258 6.13 13.64 -15.47
C SER A 258 7.51 13.08 -15.16
N LEU A 259 7.60 12.03 -14.33
CA LEU A 259 8.86 11.33 -14.07
C LEU A 259 9.36 10.59 -15.33
N ALA A 260 8.47 9.89 -16.05
CA ALA A 260 8.86 9.20 -17.28
C ALA A 260 9.44 10.16 -18.32
N LYS A 261 8.81 11.33 -18.51
CA LYS A 261 9.29 12.39 -19.41
C LYS A 261 10.66 12.95 -18.97
N ARG A 262 10.83 13.25 -17.68
CA ARG A 262 12.12 13.72 -17.13
C ARG A 262 13.26 12.74 -17.41
N LYS A 263 13.01 11.43 -17.26
CA LYS A 263 14.02 10.40 -17.50
C LYS A 263 14.37 10.25 -18.98
N LEU A 264 13.41 10.39 -19.89
CA LEU A 264 13.66 10.37 -21.34
C LEU A 264 14.56 11.55 -21.76
N ASN A 265 14.26 12.75 -21.27
CA ASN A 265 15.03 13.96 -21.60
C ASN A 265 16.45 13.98 -21.02
N ALA A 266 16.73 13.20 -19.97
CA ALA A 266 18.07 13.11 -19.38
C ALA A 266 18.99 12.11 -20.12
N THR A 267 18.45 11.33 -21.05
CA THR A 267 19.16 10.28 -21.79
C THR A 267 19.34 10.57 -23.28
N GLY A 268 18.78 11.67 -23.78
CA GLY A 268 18.94 12.16 -25.15
C GLY A 268 19.72 13.45 -25.16
#